data_AF-A0A3D4DS78-F1
#
_entry.id   AF-A0A3D4DS78-F1
#
_cell.length_a   1.000
_cell.length_b   1.000
_cell.length_c   1.000
_cell.angle_alpha   90.00
_cell.angle_beta   90.00
_cell.angle_gamma   90.00
#
_symmetry.space_group_name_H-M   'P 1'
#
loop_
_entity.id
_entity.type
_entity.pdbx_description
1 polymer ?
#
loop_
_entity_poly.entity_id
_entity_poly.type
_entity_poly.pdbx_seq_one_letter_code
_entity_poly.pdbx_strand_id
1 'polypeptide(L)'
;GRSVDIDGDYTETLASIDANSNGLGVFGLAFYENNTDKLKVATMAGVAPTTETISSGAYPVSRPLYFYVKKAHIGVVPGVKEYAEFFISDEIAGPDGPLAEYGLVSDPDLALIQETVMTEETLQ
;
A
#
# COMPACT_ATOMS: atom_id res chain seq x y z
N GLY A 1 29.69 -3.75 -14.89
CA GLY A 1 29.20 -2.63 -14.06
C GLY A 1 27.92 -3.06 -13.38
N ARG A 2 27.47 -2.36 -12.33
CA ARG A 2 26.12 -2.57 -11.78
C ARG A 2 25.11 -2.04 -12.80
N SER A 3 24.18 -2.87 -13.28
CA SER A 3 23.05 -2.43 -14.10
C SER A 3 21.86 -2.15 -13.19
N VAL A 4 21.01 -1.22 -13.63
CA VAL A 4 19.69 -1.01 -13.04
C VAL A 4 18.70 -1.27 -14.16
N ASP A 5 17.91 -2.31 -13.99
CA ASP A 5 16.88 -2.73 -14.93
C ASP A 5 15.52 -2.44 -14.28
N ILE A 6 14.59 -1.88 -15.06
CA ILE A 6 13.23 -1.55 -14.61
C ILE A 6 12.29 -2.45 -15.38
N ASP A 7 11.93 -3.56 -14.77
CA ASP A 7 10.95 -4.51 -15.30
C ASP A 7 9.53 -4.13 -14.82
N GLY A 8 8.53 -4.39 -15.66
CA GLY A 8 7.17 -3.87 -15.44
C GLY A 8 6.32 -4.68 -14.46
N ASP A 9 6.67 -5.95 -14.21
CA ASP A 9 5.91 -6.88 -13.38
C ASP A 9 6.81 -7.64 -12.37
N TYR A 10 6.21 -8.05 -11.25
CA TYR A 10 6.87 -8.82 -10.21
C TYR A 10 7.30 -10.22 -10.68
N THR A 11 6.62 -10.82 -11.65
CA THR A 11 7.01 -12.12 -12.21
C THR A 11 8.35 -12.05 -12.94
N GLU A 12 8.56 -11.01 -13.75
CA GLU A 12 9.82 -10.74 -14.44
C GLU A 12 10.92 -10.40 -13.43
N THR A 13 10.63 -9.52 -12.47
CA THR A 13 11.58 -9.15 -11.40
C THR A 13 12.04 -10.37 -10.60
N LEU A 14 11.13 -11.29 -10.28
CA LEU A 14 11.45 -12.54 -9.59
C LEU A 14 12.37 -13.44 -10.43
N ALA A 15 12.08 -13.61 -11.71
CA ALA A 15 12.92 -14.39 -12.63
C ALA A 15 14.33 -13.79 -12.79
N SER A 16 14.43 -12.46 -12.87
CA SER A 16 15.69 -11.72 -12.96
C SER A 16 16.57 -11.91 -11.71
N ILE A 17 15.97 -11.93 -10.51
CA ILE A 17 16.70 -12.17 -9.26
C ILE A 17 17.10 -13.64 -9.13
N ASP A 18 16.23 -14.58 -9.51
CA ASP A 18 16.53 -16.01 -9.47
C ASP A 18 17.72 -16.36 -10.39
N ALA A 19 17.79 -15.71 -11.57
CA ALA A 19 18.90 -15.86 -12.50
C ALA A 19 20.21 -15.19 -12.03
N ASN A 20 20.15 -14.24 -11.08
CA ASN A 20 21.30 -13.48 -10.58
C ASN A 20 21.39 -13.53 -9.06
N SER A 21 22.29 -14.37 -8.55
CA SER A 21 22.56 -14.53 -7.10
C SER A 21 22.89 -13.26 -6.32
N ASN A 22 23.27 -12.14 -6.98
CA ASN A 22 23.52 -10.84 -6.36
C ASN A 22 22.43 -9.79 -6.70
N GLY A 23 21.32 -10.22 -7.33
CA GLY A 23 20.21 -9.37 -7.72
C GLY A 23 19.44 -8.84 -6.51
N LEU A 24 18.94 -7.62 -6.63
CA LEU A 24 18.06 -6.99 -5.66
C LEU A 24 16.86 -6.42 -6.42
N GLY A 25 15.66 -6.68 -5.92
CA GLY A 25 14.43 -6.08 -6.45
C GLY A 25 13.56 -5.52 -5.34
N VAL A 26 12.60 -4.70 -5.76
CA VAL A 26 11.62 -4.08 -4.88
C VAL A 26 10.28 -4.76 -5.14
N PHE A 27 9.73 -5.37 -4.10
CA PHE A 27 8.44 -6.04 -4.15
C PHE A 27 7.50 -5.42 -3.11
N GLY A 28 6.19 -5.50 -3.36
CA GLY A 28 5.18 -5.25 -2.32
C GLY A 28 5.25 -6.31 -1.22
N LEU A 29 4.80 -5.96 -0.01
CA LEU A 29 4.85 -6.84 1.16
C LEU A 29 4.13 -8.17 0.90
N ALA A 30 2.91 -8.14 0.38
CA ALA A 30 2.14 -9.35 0.11
C ALA A 30 2.82 -10.29 -0.91
N PHE A 31 3.55 -9.74 -1.89
CA PHE A 31 4.30 -10.57 -2.84
C PHE A 31 5.44 -11.31 -2.13
N TYR A 32 6.14 -10.63 -1.22
CA TYR A 32 7.16 -11.26 -0.39
C TYR A 32 6.55 -12.34 0.52
N GLU A 33 5.46 -12.05 1.24
CA GLU A 33 4.82 -12.98 2.17
C GLU A 33 4.36 -14.28 1.48
N ASN A 34 3.87 -14.16 0.23
CA ASN A 34 3.45 -15.30 -0.59
C ASN A 34 4.62 -16.08 -1.23
N ASN A 35 5.85 -15.57 -1.18
CA ASN A 35 7.02 -16.18 -1.82
C ASN A 35 8.23 -16.24 -0.86
N THR A 36 7.99 -16.37 0.45
CA THR A 36 9.05 -16.41 1.50
C THR A 36 10.00 -17.60 1.37
N ASP A 37 9.61 -18.65 0.63
CA ASP A 37 10.46 -19.78 0.26
C ASP A 37 11.54 -19.42 -0.76
N LYS A 38 11.30 -18.38 -1.58
CA LYS A 38 12.19 -17.93 -2.66
C LYS A 38 12.87 -16.60 -2.37
N LEU A 39 12.16 -15.69 -1.71
CA LEU A 39 12.61 -14.34 -1.45
C LEU A 39 13.14 -14.20 -0.03
N LYS A 40 14.22 -13.43 0.11
CA LYS A 40 14.73 -12.97 1.39
C LYS A 40 14.50 -11.47 1.48
N VAL A 41 14.05 -11.01 2.64
CA VAL A 41 13.81 -9.58 2.88
C VAL A 41 14.99 -8.94 3.58
N ALA A 42 15.37 -7.75 3.12
CA ALA A 42 16.34 -6.90 3.81
C ALA A 42 15.61 -6.00 4.82
N THR A 43 16.28 -5.68 5.92
CA THR A 43 15.80 -4.65 6.85
C THR A 43 16.22 -3.28 6.36
N MET A 44 15.40 -2.27 6.68
CA MET A 44 15.70 -0.86 6.41
C MET A 44 15.90 -0.17 7.75
N ALA A 45 17.09 0.40 7.96
CA ALA A 45 17.49 0.97 9.25
C ALA A 45 17.29 0.01 10.46
N GLY A 46 17.44 -1.31 10.23
CA GLY A 46 17.23 -2.33 11.26
C GLY A 46 15.79 -2.76 11.49
N VAL A 47 14.81 -2.17 10.78
CA VAL A 47 13.39 -2.52 10.84
C VAL A 47 13.04 -3.45 9.68
N ALA A 48 12.38 -4.57 9.97
CA ALA A 48 11.85 -5.47 8.94
C ALA A 48 10.47 -4.98 8.46
N PRO A 49 10.10 -5.17 7.18
CA PRO A 49 8.77 -4.82 6.71
C PRO A 49 7.75 -5.85 7.20
N THR A 50 6.76 -5.39 7.95
CA THR A 50 5.61 -6.16 8.43
C THR A 50 4.39 -5.25 8.40
N THR A 51 3.18 -5.81 8.43
CA THR A 51 1.95 -5.01 8.53
C THR A 51 2.00 -4.03 9.70
N GLU A 52 2.49 -4.47 10.87
CA GLU A 52 2.62 -3.64 12.08
C GLU A 52 3.64 -2.50 11.92
N THR A 53 4.83 -2.78 11.40
CA THR A 53 5.88 -1.76 11.23
C THR A 53 5.53 -0.77 10.12
N ILE A 54 4.75 -1.20 9.13
CA ILE A 54 4.26 -0.33 8.06
C ILE A 54 3.12 0.56 8.55
N SER A 55 2.10 0.00 9.21
CA SER A 55 0.94 0.76 9.70
C SER A 55 1.36 1.77 10.77
N SER A 56 2.31 1.42 11.64
CA SER A 56 2.88 2.36 12.62
C SER A 56 3.80 3.43 12.02
N GLY A 57 4.16 3.33 10.74
CA GLY A 57 5.13 4.22 10.09
C GLY A 57 6.59 3.98 10.50
N ALA A 58 6.88 2.94 11.30
CA ALA A 58 8.24 2.62 11.73
C ALA A 58 9.13 2.11 10.58
N TYR A 59 8.55 1.44 9.58
CA TYR A 59 9.27 0.99 8.40
C TYR A 59 9.48 2.17 7.44
N PRO A 60 10.73 2.62 7.19
CA PRO A 60 11.00 3.93 6.58
C PRO A 60 10.74 4.01 5.07
N VAL A 61 10.39 2.88 4.44
CA VAL A 61 10.15 2.78 2.98
C VAL A 61 8.69 2.45 2.68
N SER A 62 7.78 2.60 3.66
CA SER A 62 6.34 2.61 3.40
C SER A 62 5.91 3.94 2.78
N ARG A 63 4.80 3.92 2.03
CA ARG A 63 4.22 5.13 1.45
C ARG A 63 2.70 5.11 1.58
N PRO A 64 2.09 6.10 2.24
CA PRO A 64 0.64 6.23 2.26
C PRO A 64 0.11 6.50 0.85
N LEU A 65 -1.04 5.91 0.53
CA LEU A 65 -1.75 6.16 -0.71
C LEU A 65 -2.89 7.15 -0.43
N TYR A 66 -3.05 8.13 -1.31
CA TYR A 66 -4.03 9.20 -1.13
C TYR A 66 -5.05 9.20 -2.24
N PHE A 67 -6.32 9.33 -1.86
CA PHE A 67 -7.40 9.72 -2.77
C PHE A 67 -7.61 11.23 -2.69
N TYR A 68 -7.42 11.93 -3.81
CA TYR A 68 -7.61 13.37 -3.88
C TYR A 68 -9.00 13.69 -4.39
N VAL A 69 -9.89 14.10 -3.49
CA VAL A 69 -11.26 14.52 -3.81
C VAL A 69 -11.39 16.03 -3.64
N LYS A 70 -11.89 16.71 -4.67
CA LYS A 70 -12.18 18.15 -4.57
C LYS A 70 -13.50 18.34 -3.82
N LYS A 71 -13.47 19.03 -2.67
CA LYS A 71 -14.67 19.38 -1.90
C LYS A 71 -15.76 20.05 -2.75
N ALA A 72 -15.38 20.92 -3.68
CA ALA A 72 -16.30 21.59 -4.59
C ALA A 72 -17.09 20.64 -5.53
N HIS A 73 -16.70 19.38 -5.65
CA HIS A 73 -17.43 18.38 -6.44
C HIS A 73 -18.44 17.58 -5.61
N ILE A 74 -18.37 17.62 -4.28
CA ILE A 74 -19.36 16.98 -3.41
C ILE A 74 -20.70 17.69 -3.58
N GLY A 75 -21.78 16.93 -3.84
CA GLY A 75 -23.12 17.47 -4.12
C GLY A 75 -23.33 18.04 -5.54
N VAL A 76 -22.27 18.19 -6.34
CA VAL A 76 -22.34 18.65 -7.75
C VAL A 76 -22.15 17.48 -8.72
N VAL A 77 -21.16 16.63 -8.46
CA VAL A 77 -20.89 15.43 -9.25
C VAL A 77 -21.51 14.24 -8.52
N PRO A 78 -22.54 13.59 -9.11
CA PRO A 78 -23.19 12.44 -8.48
C PRO A 78 -22.20 11.31 -8.21
N GLY A 79 -22.28 10.69 -7.03
CA GLY A 79 -21.50 9.49 -6.71
C GLY A 79 -20.09 9.73 -6.14
N VAL A 80 -19.58 10.96 -6.13
CA VAL A 80 -18.19 11.22 -5.65
C VAL A 80 -18.06 10.98 -4.16
N LYS A 81 -19.07 11.38 -3.36
CA LYS A 81 -19.06 11.15 -1.91
C LYS A 81 -19.17 9.65 -1.62
N GLU A 82 -20.13 9.00 -2.27
CA GLU A 82 -20.40 7.57 -2.13
C GLU A 82 -19.19 6.72 -2.55
N TYR A 83 -18.48 7.14 -3.60
CA TYR A 83 -17.23 6.49 -4.02
C TYR A 83 -16.13 6.62 -2.96
N ALA A 84 -15.95 7.82 -2.39
CA ALA A 84 -14.97 8.03 -1.33
C ALA A 84 -15.31 7.21 -0.08
N GLU A 85 -16.58 7.22 0.35
CA GLU A 85 -17.09 6.44 1.48
C GLU A 85 -16.92 4.94 1.25
N PHE A 86 -17.22 4.44 0.04
CA PHE A 86 -17.02 3.03 -0.30
C PHE A 86 -15.57 2.58 -0.14
N PHE A 87 -14.61 3.36 -0.63
CA PHE A 87 -13.19 3.00 -0.59
C PHE A 87 -12.56 3.05 0.81
N ILE A 88 -13.15 3.79 1.75
CA ILE A 88 -12.66 3.91 3.14
C ILE A 88 -13.52 3.12 4.15
N SER A 89 -14.70 2.65 3.76
CA SER A 89 -15.04 1.24 3.83
C SER A 89 -14.33 0.34 4.85
N ASP A 90 -14.87 -0.03 6.01
CA ASP A 90 -14.27 -1.12 6.80
C ASP A 90 -14.21 -2.43 6.00
N GLU A 91 -15.24 -2.71 5.19
CA GLU A 91 -15.30 -3.88 4.31
C GLU A 91 -14.23 -3.83 3.21
N ILE A 92 -13.80 -2.64 2.79
CA ILE A 92 -12.87 -2.44 1.67
C ILE A 92 -11.43 -2.21 2.13
N ALA A 93 -11.22 -1.26 3.04
CA ALA A 93 -9.93 -0.79 3.53
C ALA A 93 -9.55 -1.32 4.92
N GLY A 94 -10.43 -2.07 5.58
CA GLY A 94 -10.11 -2.75 6.83
C GLY A 94 -8.99 -3.80 6.68
N PRO A 95 -8.47 -4.33 7.80
CA PRO A 95 -7.35 -5.27 7.81
C PRO A 95 -7.65 -6.59 7.10
N ASP A 96 -8.93 -6.98 7.02
CA ASP A 96 -9.41 -8.20 6.37
C ASP A 96 -10.14 -7.90 5.04
N GLY A 97 -10.06 -6.66 4.56
CA GLY A 97 -10.73 -6.22 3.33
C GLY A 97 -9.95 -6.56 2.05
N PRO A 98 -10.59 -6.46 0.87
CA PRO A 98 -9.95 -6.69 -0.42
C PRO A 98 -8.67 -5.86 -0.66
N LEU A 99 -8.56 -4.64 -0.12
CA LEU A 99 -7.34 -3.86 -0.26
C LEU A 99 -6.14 -4.50 0.44
N ALA A 100 -6.36 -5.16 1.58
CA ALA A 100 -5.33 -5.93 2.27
C ALA A 100 -4.95 -7.18 1.46
N GLU A 101 -5.93 -7.88 0.88
CA GLU A 101 -5.68 -9.01 -0.04
C GLU A 101 -4.86 -8.61 -1.27
N TYR A 102 -5.08 -7.39 -1.77
CA TYR A 102 -4.28 -6.80 -2.86
C TYR A 102 -2.92 -6.25 -2.42
N GLY A 103 -2.57 -6.42 -1.13
CA GLY A 103 -1.24 -6.10 -0.60
C GLY A 103 -1.06 -4.67 -0.11
N LEU A 104 -2.16 -3.95 0.14
CA LEU A 104 -2.12 -2.71 0.90
C LEU A 104 -2.14 -3.00 2.40
N VAL A 105 -1.70 -2.03 3.19
CA VAL A 105 -1.78 -2.09 4.65
C VAL A 105 -2.87 -1.13 5.10
N SER A 106 -3.79 -1.62 5.93
CA SER A 106 -4.90 -0.82 6.47
C SER A 106 -4.35 0.37 7.27
N ASP A 107 -4.96 1.53 7.07
CA ASP A 107 -4.56 2.77 7.74
C ASP A 107 -4.99 2.72 9.22
N PRO A 108 -4.07 2.92 10.19
CA PRO A 108 -4.46 2.97 11.60
C PRO A 108 -5.45 4.11 11.92
N ASP A 109 -5.45 5.17 11.11
CA ASP A 109 -6.31 6.35 11.26
C ASP A 109 -7.58 6.26 10.39
N LEU A 110 -7.94 5.07 9.87
CA LEU A 110 -9.08 4.88 8.97
C LEU A 110 -10.39 5.48 9.52
N ALA A 111 -10.66 5.32 10.82
CA ALA A 111 -11.84 5.88 11.46
C ALA A 111 -11.89 7.41 11.41
N LEU A 112 -10.75 8.08 11.55
CA LEU A 112 -10.65 9.54 11.42
C LEU A 112 -10.91 9.98 9.98
N ILE A 113 -10.40 9.21 9.00
CA ILE A 113 -10.62 9.48 7.57
C ILE A 113 -12.11 9.31 7.22
N GLN A 114 -12.75 8.25 7.73
CA GLN A 114 -14.20 8.02 7.60
C GLN A 114 -15.00 9.20 8.14
N GLU A 115 -14.67 9.68 9.34
CA GLU A 115 -15.33 10.85 9.94
C GLU A 115 -15.13 12.11 9.07
N THR A 116 -13.91 12.35 8.59
CA THR A 116 -13.58 13.52 7.76
C THR A 116 -14.36 13.53 6.45
N VAL A 117 -14.52 12.38 5.79
CA VAL A 117 -15.31 12.25 4.56
C VAL A 117 -16.80 12.43 4.85
N MET A 118 -17.29 11.89 5.96
CA MET A 118 -18.69 12.04 6.39
C MET A 118 -19.06 13.51 6.64
N THR A 119 -18.19 14.25 7.35
CA THR A 119 -18.37 15.68 7.67
C THR A 119 -17.97 16.63 6.54
N GLU A 120 -17.44 16.10 5.43
CA GLU A 120 -16.98 16.85 4.27
C GLU A 120 -15.88 17.87 4.61
N GLU A 121 -15.09 17.58 5.64
CA GLU A 121 -13.94 18.37 6.03
C GLU A 121 -12.72 18.05 5.15
N THR A 122 -11.75 18.97 5.12
CA THR A 122 -10.48 18.77 4.41
C THR A 122 -9.41 18.47 5.44
N LEU A 123 -8.65 17.39 5.23
CA LEU A 123 -7.42 17.14 5.97
C LEU A 123 -6.46 18.32 5.74
N GLN A 124 -5.97 18.94 6.83
CA GLN A 124 -5.04 20.07 6.79
C GLN A 124 -3.59 19.61 6.61
#